data_AF-X1P425-F1
#
_entry.id   AF-X1P425-F1
#
_cell.length_a   1.000
_cell.length_b   1.000
_cell.length_c   1.000
_cell.angle_alpha   90.00
_cell.angle_beta   90.00
_cell.angle_gamma   90.00
#
_symmetry.space_group_name_H-M   'P 1'
#
loop_
_entity.id
_entity.type
_entity.pdbx_description
1 polymer ?
#
loop_
_entity_poly.entity_id
_entity_poly.type
_entity_poly.pdbx_seq_one_letter_code
_entity_poly.pdbx_strand_id
1 'polypeptide(L)'
;NITSGYLVLTDKKLFFYFYSNIARDKKFIATYPFIISVNLKEGLIYSTLTINNKKESIKIEKIKKKDAIEFYSILSKIIKNNRK
;
A
#
# COMPACT_ATOMS: atom_id res chain seq x y z
N ASN A 1 3.31 16.23 -3.74
CA ASN A 1 2.95 16.35 -2.30
C ASN A 1 1.64 15.61 -2.06
N ILE A 2 1.73 14.42 -1.46
CA ILE A 2 0.56 13.62 -1.04
C ILE A 2 0.01 14.30 0.22
N THR A 3 -1.26 14.69 0.18
CA THR A 3 -1.90 15.50 1.24
C THR A 3 -2.68 14.61 2.21
N SER A 4 -3.27 13.51 1.72
CA SER A 4 -3.96 12.49 2.53
C SER A 4 -4.22 11.24 1.68
N GLY A 5 -4.47 10.08 2.30
CA GLY A 5 -4.86 8.87 1.57
C GLY A 5 -5.49 7.82 2.47
N TYR A 6 -6.31 6.94 1.88
CA TYR A 6 -7.02 5.85 2.55
C TYR A 6 -6.75 4.55 1.80
N LEU A 7 -6.28 3.54 2.52
CA LEU A 7 -6.21 2.17 2.04
C LEU A 7 -7.58 1.53 2.26
N VAL A 8 -8.27 1.19 1.18
CA VAL A 8 -9.55 0.48 1.24
C VAL A 8 -9.29 -0.99 0.91
N LEU A 9 -9.54 -1.82 1.90
CA LEU A 9 -9.46 -3.26 1.83
C LEU A 9 -10.88 -3.82 1.59
N THR A 10 -11.15 -4.37 0.40
CA THR A 10 -12.40 -5.11 0.10
C THR A 10 -12.11 -6.60 -0.03
N ASP A 11 -13.08 -7.51 -0.05
CA ASP A 11 -12.82 -8.98 -0.03
C ASP A 11 -11.85 -9.51 -1.11
N LYS A 12 -11.65 -8.79 -2.23
CA LYS A 12 -10.78 -9.23 -3.34
C LYS A 12 -9.84 -8.17 -3.90
N LYS A 13 -9.96 -6.91 -3.48
CA LYS A 13 -9.27 -5.78 -4.12
C LYS A 13 -8.70 -4.82 -3.06
N LEU A 14 -7.41 -4.52 -3.20
CA LEU A 14 -6.78 -3.42 -2.49
C LEU A 14 -6.99 -2.15 -3.32
N PHE A 15 -7.49 -1.10 -2.70
CA PHE A 15 -7.49 0.22 -3.31
C PHE A 15 -6.70 1.14 -2.42
N PHE A 16 -5.79 1.91 -3.00
CA PHE A 16 -5.12 2.96 -2.25
C PHE A 16 -5.52 4.29 -2.86
N TYR A 17 -6.45 4.95 -2.18
CA TYR A 17 -6.87 6.29 -2.55
C TYR A 17 -5.88 7.27 -1.96
N PHE A 18 -5.31 8.16 -2.77
CA PHE A 18 -4.58 9.31 -2.23
C PHE A 18 -5.01 10.59 -2.93
N TYR A 19 -4.98 11.67 -2.17
CA TYR A 19 -5.17 13.04 -2.64
C TYR A 19 -3.79 13.67 -2.78
N SER A 20 -3.47 14.12 -4.01
CA SER A 20 -2.30 14.95 -4.30
C SER A 20 -2.77 16.36 -4.63
N ASN A 21 -2.05 17.39 -4.17
CA ASN A 21 -2.37 18.80 -4.50
C ASN A 21 -2.23 19.15 -5.99
N ILE A 22 -1.71 18.23 -6.82
CA ILE A 22 -1.41 18.47 -8.25
C ILE A 22 -2.49 17.85 -9.16
N ALA A 23 -3.18 16.79 -8.69
CA ALA A 23 -4.31 16.17 -9.37
C ALA A 23 -5.05 15.25 -8.39
N ARG A 24 -6.38 15.13 -8.55
CA ARG A 24 -7.22 14.17 -7.83
C ARG A 24 -7.00 12.77 -8.42
N ASP A 25 -5.76 12.30 -8.44
CA ASP A 25 -5.37 11.06 -9.09
C ASP A 25 -5.78 9.87 -8.24
N LYS A 26 -6.88 9.24 -8.63
CA LYS A 26 -7.25 7.91 -8.14
C LYS A 26 -6.26 6.90 -8.71
N LYS A 27 -5.28 6.47 -7.92
CA LYS A 27 -4.40 5.36 -8.34
C LYS A 27 -4.99 4.04 -7.88
N PHE A 28 -5.35 3.18 -8.82
CA PHE A 28 -5.76 1.81 -8.52
C PHE A 28 -4.52 1.00 -8.13
N ILE A 29 -4.52 0.36 -6.95
CA ILE A 29 -3.34 -0.30 -6.38
C ILE A 29 -3.67 -1.78 -6.18
N ALA A 30 -3.80 -2.49 -7.30
CA ALA A 30 -3.79 -3.94 -7.43
C ALA A 30 -4.88 -4.76 -6.69
N THR A 31 -5.24 -5.89 -7.27
CA THR A 31 -6.10 -6.88 -6.58
C THR A 31 -5.23 -7.87 -5.79
N TYR A 32 -5.71 -8.37 -4.64
CA TYR A 32 -4.90 -9.19 -3.73
C TYR A 32 -4.21 -10.39 -4.37
N PRO A 33 -4.86 -11.15 -5.28
CA PRO A 33 -4.24 -12.31 -5.91
C PRO A 33 -2.99 -11.96 -6.72
N PHE A 34 -2.78 -10.67 -7.00
CA PHE A 34 -1.68 -10.18 -7.81
C PHE A 34 -0.59 -9.49 -7.01
N ILE A 35 -0.81 -9.25 -5.70
CA ILE A 35 0.24 -8.73 -4.82
C ILE A 35 1.20 -9.88 -4.50
N ILE A 36 2.45 -9.74 -4.94
CA ILE A 36 3.49 -10.77 -4.80
C ILE A 36 4.28 -10.56 -3.51
N SER A 37 4.62 -9.29 -3.24
CA SER A 37 5.39 -8.90 -2.07
C SER A 37 5.06 -7.48 -1.63
N VAL A 38 5.30 -7.23 -0.35
CA VAL A 38 5.26 -5.91 0.26
C VAL A 38 6.56 -5.72 1.04
N ASN A 39 7.14 -4.52 1.00
CA ASN A 39 8.33 -4.16 1.75
C ASN A 39 8.08 -2.87 2.53
N LEU A 40 8.52 -2.83 3.77
CA LEU A 40 8.42 -1.67 4.64
C LEU A 40 9.82 -1.15 4.93
N LYS A 41 10.10 0.10 4.52
CA LYS A 41 11.27 0.84 4.96
C LYS A 41 10.84 1.81 6.05
N GLU A 42 11.11 1.44 7.30
CA GLU A 42 10.81 2.28 8.45
C GLU A 42 11.74 3.50 8.50
N GLY A 43 11.16 4.66 8.83
CA GLY A 43 11.91 5.83 9.26
C GLY A 43 11.49 6.26 10.67
N LEU A 44 12.05 7.35 11.17
CA LEU A 44 11.83 7.80 12.55
C LEU A 44 10.38 8.26 12.79
N ILE A 45 9.86 9.09 11.90
CA ILE A 45 8.49 9.66 11.96
C ILE A 45 7.65 9.10 10.81
N TYR A 46 8.24 9.03 9.62
CA TYR A 46 7.61 8.58 8.41
C TYR A 46 8.33 7.36 7.84
N SER A 47 7.54 6.47 7.24
CA SER A 47 7.99 5.25 6.60
C SER A 47 7.59 5.24 5.13
N THR A 48 8.19 4.32 4.39
CA THR A 48 7.87 4.05 3.00
C THR A 48 7.39 2.61 2.86
N LEU A 49 6.27 2.42 2.18
CA LEU A 49 5.72 1.11 1.85
C LEU A 49 5.84 0.87 0.34
N THR A 50 6.46 -0.23 -0.05
CA THR A 50 6.57 -0.65 -1.45
C THR A 50 5.75 -1.91 -1.66
N ILE A 51 4.80 -1.87 -2.59
CA ILE A 51 3.92 -2.98 -2.93
C ILE A 51 4.27 -3.42 -4.35
N ASN A 52 4.64 -4.69 -4.52
CA ASN A 52 4.95 -5.25 -5.82
C ASN A 52 3.84 -6.19 -6.27
N ASN A 53 3.35 -5.97 -7.47
CA ASN A 53 2.47 -6.90 -8.17
C ASN A 53 3.18 -7.48 -9.42
N LYS A 54 2.51 -8.33 -10.19
CA LYS A 54 3.09 -8.94 -11.41
C LYS A 54 3.53 -7.93 -12.48
N LYS A 55 2.95 -6.73 -12.52
CA LYS A 55 3.10 -5.75 -13.60
C LYS A 55 3.89 -4.51 -13.18
N GLU A 56 3.82 -4.09 -11.93
CA GLU A 56 4.36 -2.83 -11.45
C GLU A 56 4.78 -2.89 -9.97
N SER A 57 5.64 -1.94 -9.62
CA SER A 57 6.03 -1.64 -8.24
C SER A 57 5.48 -0.27 -7.84
N ILE A 58 4.75 -0.25 -6.73
CA ILE A 58 4.07 0.94 -6.23
C ILE A 58 4.75 1.33 -4.92
N LYS A 59 5.32 2.54 -4.91
CA LYS A 59 5.98 3.11 -3.74
C LYS A 59 5.10 4.20 -3.12
N ILE A 60 4.80 4.04 -1.84
CA ILE A 60 4.01 4.98 -1.04
C ILE A 60 4.96 5.56 0.01
N GLU A 61 5.29 6.83 -0.13
CA GLU A 61 6.22 7.53 0.75
C GLU A 61 5.48 8.37 1.79
N LYS A 62 6.18 8.76 2.85
CA LYS A 62 5.67 9.67 3.89
C LYS A 62 4.43 9.15 4.65
N ILE A 63 4.29 7.84 4.82
CA ILE A 63 3.25 7.25 5.68
C ILE A 63 3.70 7.40 7.14
N LYS A 64 2.82 7.75 8.08
CA LYS A 64 3.18 7.72 9.51
C LYS A 64 3.65 6.33 9.90
N LYS A 65 4.70 6.24 10.72
CA LYS A 65 5.33 4.96 11.09
C LYS A 65 4.32 3.92 11.56
N LYS A 66 3.41 4.29 12.47
CA LYS A 66 2.38 3.39 13.03
C LYS A 66 1.49 2.80 11.93
N ASP A 67 0.94 3.65 11.08
CA ASP A 67 0.03 3.25 10.00
C ASP A 67 0.77 2.36 8.97
N ALA A 68 2.03 2.66 8.67
CA ALA A 68 2.84 1.87 7.74
C ALA A 68 3.09 0.44 8.25
N ILE A 69 3.33 0.28 9.55
CA ILE A 69 3.49 -1.03 10.22
C ILE A 69 2.17 -1.82 10.14
N GLU A 70 1.05 -1.16 10.45
CA GLU A 70 -0.28 -1.79 10.38
C GLU A 70 -0.61 -2.26 8.97
N PHE A 71 -0.42 -1.41 7.96
CA PHE A 71 -0.64 -1.78 6.56
C PHE A 71 0.29 -2.91 6.11
N TYR A 72 1.57 -2.86 6.48
CA TYR A 72 2.51 -3.94 6.16
C TYR A 72 2.06 -5.28 6.74
N SER A 73 1.61 -5.29 8.00
CA SER A 73 1.10 -6.50 8.67
C SER A 73 -0.12 -7.08 7.95
N ILE A 74 -1.11 -6.24 7.64
CA ILE A 74 -2.33 -6.65 6.93
C ILE A 74 -1.99 -7.23 5.55
N LEU A 75 -1.18 -6.53 4.76
CA LEU A 75 -0.80 -6.97 3.41
C LEU A 75 0.04 -8.25 3.43
N SER A 76 0.96 -8.38 4.38
CA SER A 76 1.77 -9.60 4.54
C SER A 76 0.90 -10.81 4.85
N LYS A 77 -0.13 -10.65 5.70
CA LYS A 77 -1.09 -11.71 6.01
C LYS A 77 -1.90 -12.13 4.78
N ILE A 78 -2.36 -11.16 3.98
CA ILE A 78 -3.09 -11.43 2.73
C ILE A 78 -2.22 -12.19 1.73
N ILE A 79 -0.97 -11.74 1.52
CA ILE A 79 -0.03 -12.42 0.61
C ILE A 79 0.22 -13.85 1.07
N LYS A 80 0.39 -14.08 2.39
CA LYS A 80 0.55 -15.41 2.95
C LYS A 80 -0.66 -16.31 2.72
N ASN A 81 -1.87 -15.77 2.90
CA ASN A 81 -3.11 -16.51 2.67
C ASN A 81 -3.31 -16.88 1.19
N ASN A 82 -2.91 -16.02 0.25
CA ASN A 82 -3.03 -16.29 -1.19
C ASN A 82 -2.01 -17.32 -1.72
N ARG A 83 -0.97 -17.67 -0.95
CA ARG A 83 0.00 -18.71 -1.31
C ARG A 83 -0.38 -20.11 -0.83
N LYS A 84 -1.41 -20.22 0.01
CA LYS A 84 -2.01 -21.51 0.42
C LYS A 84 -3.09 -21.91 -0.57
#